data_AF-A0AAV3HB52-F1
#
_entry.id   AF-A0AAV3HB52-F1
#
_cell.length_a   1.000
_cell.length_b   1.000
_cell.length_c   1.000
_cell.angle_alpha   90.00
_cell.angle_beta   90.00
_cell.angle_gamma   90.00
#
_symmetry.space_group_name_H-M   'P 1'
#
loop_
_entity.id
_entity.type
_entity.pdbx_description
1 polymer ?
#
loop_
_entity_poly.entity_id
_entity_poly.type
_entity_poly.pdbx_seq_one_letter_code
_entity_poly.pdbx_strand_id
1 'polypeptide(L)'
;MLWEIDLTVQGGERYFFCNELNEKGEPVTWQGRKYEAYPIEGSGFEMNGKGSSARPSLTVSNLFGLVTGMAEDLQSLVGATVVRRRVYARFLDAVNFVAGNPEADPEQELTDRWVVEQMSLLTAMTASFVLATPTET
;
A
#
# COMPACT_ATOMS: atom_id res chain seq x y z
N MET A 1 -6.44 -5.72 -3.99
CA MET A 1 -5.11 -5.57 -3.32
C MET A 1 -5.22 -4.43 -2.33
N LEU A 2 -4.66 -4.59 -1.13
CA LEU A 2 -4.68 -3.57 -0.08
C LEU A 2 -3.25 -3.12 0.22
N TRP A 3 -3.06 -1.82 0.41
CA TRP A 3 -1.75 -1.20 0.63
C TRP A 3 -1.77 -0.41 1.93
N GLU A 4 -0.73 -0.57 2.74
CA GLU A 4 -0.43 0.32 3.87
C GLU A 4 0.92 0.98 3.63
N ILE A 5 0.96 2.29 3.82
CA ILE A 5 2.17 3.10 3.78
C ILE A 5 2.34 3.70 5.17
N ASP A 6 3.30 3.19 5.93
CA ASP A 6 3.60 3.61 7.29
C ASP A 6 4.76 4.62 7.28
N LEU A 7 4.42 5.88 7.52
CA LEU A 7 5.37 6.99 7.62
C LEU A 7 5.70 7.36 9.08
N THR A 8 5.25 6.56 10.06
CA THR A 8 5.38 6.92 11.49
C THR A 8 6.83 7.03 11.95
N VAL A 9 7.75 6.29 11.32
CA VAL A 9 9.19 6.38 11.62
C VAL A 9 9.80 7.71 11.15
N GLN A 10 9.16 8.41 10.21
CA GLN A 10 9.51 9.77 9.80
C GLN A 10 8.73 10.87 10.57
N GLY A 11 7.84 10.49 11.50
CA GLY A 11 6.94 11.44 12.18
C GLY A 11 5.66 11.75 11.42
N GLY A 12 5.35 11.01 10.34
CA GLY A 12 4.08 11.07 9.63
C GLY A 12 3.03 10.10 10.16
N GLU A 13 1.98 9.87 9.37
CA GLU A 13 0.88 8.97 9.69
C GLU A 13 0.91 7.69 8.83
N ARG A 14 -0.05 6.78 9.09
CA ARG A 14 -0.27 5.59 8.26
C ARG A 14 -1.38 5.84 7.27
N TYR A 15 -1.12 5.53 6.01
CA TYR A 15 -2.08 5.60 4.93
C TYR A 15 -2.49 4.20 4.49
N PHE A 16 -3.77 4.04 4.17
CA PHE A 16 -4.35 2.76 3.77
C PHE A 16 -5.10 2.95 2.45
N PHE A 17 -4.65 2.27 1.39
CA PHE A 17 -5.16 2.46 0.04
C PHE A 17 -5.56 1.15 -0.63
N CYS A 18 -6.55 1.21 -1.51
CA CYS A 18 -6.89 0.16 -2.46
C CYS A 18 -7.37 0.77 -3.79
N ASN A 19 -7.40 -0.03 -4.86
CA ASN A 19 -7.85 0.43 -6.18
C ASN A 19 -9.35 0.24 -6.42
N GLU A 20 -10.06 -0.34 -5.46
CA GLU A 20 -11.43 -0.81 -5.63
C GLU A 20 -12.30 -0.32 -4.48
N LEU A 21 -13.55 0.00 -4.77
CA LEU A 21 -14.59 0.19 -3.77
C LEU A 21 -15.22 -1.16 -3.42
N ASN A 22 -15.81 -1.28 -2.24
CA ASN A 22 -16.57 -2.45 -1.85
C ASN A 22 -17.94 -2.53 -2.58
N GLU A 23 -18.74 -3.56 -2.30
CA GLU A 23 -20.04 -3.77 -2.96
C GLU A 23 -21.03 -2.60 -2.77
N LYS A 24 -20.84 -1.81 -1.71
CA LYS A 24 -21.67 -0.64 -1.38
C LYS A 24 -21.17 0.65 -2.04
N GLY A 25 -20.07 0.61 -2.78
CA GLY A 25 -19.42 1.81 -3.31
C GLY A 25 -18.66 2.61 -2.25
N GLU A 26 -18.28 1.97 -1.13
CA GLU A 26 -17.56 2.58 -0.01
C GLU A 26 -16.10 2.07 0.04
N PRO A 27 -15.21 2.73 0.81
CA PRO A 27 -13.86 2.20 1.10
C PRO A 27 -13.89 0.75 1.60
N VAL A 28 -12.98 -0.08 1.08
CA VAL A 28 -12.86 -1.47 1.52
C VAL A 28 -12.40 -1.49 2.97
N THR A 29 -13.05 -2.29 3.81
CA THR A 29 -12.65 -2.52 5.19
C THR A 29 -11.96 -3.88 5.32
N TRP A 30 -10.77 -3.90 5.91
CA TRP A 30 -10.06 -5.13 6.25
C TRP A 30 -9.56 -5.07 7.68
N GLN A 31 -9.89 -6.09 8.48
CA GLN A 31 -9.54 -6.16 9.91
C GLN A 31 -9.97 -4.88 10.66
N GLY A 32 -11.19 -4.39 10.37
CA GLY A 32 -11.73 -3.15 10.93
C GLY A 32 -11.06 -1.85 10.44
N ARG A 33 -10.09 -1.90 9.53
CA ARG A 33 -9.42 -0.73 8.95
C ARG A 33 -9.96 -0.40 7.57
N LYS A 34 -10.33 0.85 7.33
CA LYS A 34 -10.72 1.34 6.00
C LYS A 34 -9.49 1.57 5.11
N TYR A 35 -9.61 1.16 3.86
CA TYR A 35 -8.67 1.39 2.78
C TYR A 35 -9.35 2.30 1.77
N GLU A 36 -8.83 3.50 1.63
CA GLU A 36 -9.39 4.52 0.74
C GLU A 36 -9.13 4.13 -0.72
N ALA A 37 -10.14 4.33 -1.57
CA ALA A 37 -9.99 4.12 -3.00
C ALA A 37 -9.10 5.22 -3.57
N TYR A 38 -7.86 4.88 -3.88
CA TYR A 38 -6.85 5.83 -4.34
C TYR A 38 -5.96 5.17 -5.41
N PRO A 39 -5.62 5.85 -6.53
CA PRO A 39 -4.82 5.22 -7.58
C PRO A 39 -3.43 4.86 -7.07
N ILE A 40 -3.17 3.56 -6.99
CA ILE A 40 -1.91 2.99 -6.50
C ILE A 40 -1.57 1.71 -7.27
N GLU A 41 -0.39 1.64 -7.85
CA GLU A 41 0.04 0.50 -8.64
C GLU A 41 1.40 0.01 -8.16
N GLY A 42 1.58 -1.30 -8.14
CA GLY A 42 2.83 -1.92 -7.75
C GLY A 42 3.26 -3.01 -8.72
N SER A 43 4.53 -3.02 -9.11
CA SER A 43 5.13 -3.98 -10.03
C SER A 43 6.48 -4.51 -9.53
N GLY A 44 6.94 -5.64 -10.06
CA GLY A 44 8.27 -6.19 -9.73
C GLY A 44 8.38 -6.86 -8.36
N PHE A 45 7.27 -7.28 -7.74
CA PHE A 45 7.23 -7.97 -6.45
C PHE A 45 7.64 -9.46 -6.51
N GLU A 46 8.31 -9.88 -7.58
CA GLU A 46 8.73 -11.28 -7.76
C GLU A 46 10.00 -11.55 -6.95
N MET A 47 9.93 -12.48 -6.00
CA MET A 47 11.08 -12.89 -5.20
C MET A 47 11.90 -13.91 -5.98
N ASN A 48 12.96 -13.46 -6.66
CA ASN A 48 13.85 -14.34 -7.40
C ASN A 48 14.87 -15.00 -6.46
N GLY A 49 14.79 -16.32 -6.29
CA GLY A 49 15.71 -17.12 -5.47
C GLY A 49 17.17 -17.24 -5.99
N LYS A 50 17.61 -16.33 -6.87
CA LYS A 50 18.91 -16.37 -7.57
C LYS A 50 19.90 -15.25 -7.18
N GLY A 51 19.69 -14.54 -6.08
CA GLY A 51 20.74 -13.78 -5.40
C GLY A 51 20.77 -12.26 -5.65
N SER A 52 19.91 -11.72 -6.52
CA SER A 52 19.61 -10.28 -6.53
C SER A 52 18.34 -10.03 -5.74
N SER A 53 18.40 -9.13 -4.75
CA SER A 53 17.21 -8.72 -4.02
C SER A 53 16.23 -8.03 -4.96
N ALA A 54 14.94 -8.33 -4.81
CA ALA A 54 13.90 -7.72 -5.62
C ALA A 54 13.85 -6.20 -5.33
N ARG A 55 13.73 -5.41 -6.40
CA ARG A 55 13.53 -3.96 -6.33
C ARG A 55 12.19 -3.59 -6.96
N PRO A 56 11.07 -3.89 -6.29
CA PRO A 56 9.76 -3.54 -6.82
C PRO A 56 9.59 -2.02 -6.92
N SER A 57 8.68 -1.62 -7.80
CA SER A 57 8.24 -0.23 -7.94
C SER A 57 6.84 -0.07 -7.37
N LEU A 58 6.63 1.01 -6.62
CA LEU A 58 5.31 1.48 -6.20
C LEU A 58 5.05 2.85 -6.80
N THR A 59 3.95 3.01 -7.51
CA THR A 59 3.51 4.28 -8.08
C THR A 59 2.17 4.67 -7.48
N VAL A 60 2.09 5.89 -6.96
CA VAL A 60 0.90 6.44 -6.30
C VAL A 60 0.48 7.71 -7.02
N SER A 61 -0.81 8.00 -7.09
CA SER A 61 -1.27 9.31 -7.56
C SER A 61 -0.68 10.43 -6.69
N ASN A 62 -0.33 11.52 -7.34
CA ASN A 62 0.07 12.77 -6.72
C ASN A 62 -0.88 13.91 -7.14
N LEU A 63 -2.09 13.57 -7.57
CA LEU A 63 -3.09 14.59 -7.90
C LEU A 63 -3.34 15.44 -6.65
N PHE A 64 -3.33 16.77 -6.81
CA PHE A 64 -3.39 17.77 -5.74
C PHE A 64 -2.12 17.88 -4.86
N GLY A 65 -1.00 17.28 -5.25
CA GLY A 65 0.30 17.50 -4.61
C GLY A 65 0.47 16.81 -3.25
N LEU A 66 -0.39 15.83 -2.94
CA LEU A 66 -0.36 15.09 -1.67
C LEU A 66 1.02 14.49 -1.37
N VAL A 67 1.60 13.77 -2.34
CA VAL A 67 2.90 13.14 -2.19
C VAL A 67 4.03 14.17 -2.22
N THR A 68 3.87 15.26 -2.98
CA THR A 68 4.84 16.37 -2.99
C THR A 68 5.02 16.95 -1.59
N GLY A 69 3.93 17.32 -0.90
CA GLY A 69 4.03 17.88 0.45
C GLY A 69 4.67 16.89 1.44
N MET A 70 4.25 15.63 1.41
CA MET A 70 4.84 14.60 2.27
C MET A 70 6.33 14.38 1.98
N ALA A 71 6.74 14.40 0.71
CA ALA A 71 8.14 14.23 0.32
C ALA A 71 9.04 15.36 0.83
N GLU A 72 8.55 16.60 0.79
CA GLU A 72 9.27 17.79 1.28
C GLU A 72 9.48 17.73 2.80
N ASP A 73 8.46 17.31 3.54
CA ASP A 73 8.49 17.28 5.00
C ASP A 73 9.18 16.03 5.58
N LEU A 74 9.14 14.90 4.87
CA LEU A 74 9.48 13.57 5.42
C LEU A 74 10.61 12.88 4.63
N GLN A 75 11.65 13.62 4.26
CA GLN A 75 12.87 13.10 3.64
C GLN A 75 12.62 12.22 2.39
N SER A 76 11.78 12.71 1.48
CA SER A 76 11.37 11.97 0.28
C SER A 76 10.79 10.58 0.57
N LEU A 77 10.25 10.37 1.78
CA LEU A 77 9.66 9.13 2.27
C LEU A 77 10.63 7.95 2.33
N VAL A 78 11.95 8.20 2.26
CA VAL A 78 12.96 7.15 2.38
C VAL A 78 12.90 6.52 3.77
N GLY A 79 12.94 5.19 3.82
CA GLY A 79 12.77 4.41 5.05
C GLY A 79 11.30 4.15 5.42
N ALA A 80 10.31 4.70 4.70
CA ALA A 80 8.91 4.41 4.96
C ALA A 80 8.63 2.93 4.72
N THR A 81 7.75 2.33 5.53
CA THR A 81 7.36 0.94 5.32
C THR A 81 6.16 0.85 4.40
N VAL A 82 6.25 -0.03 3.39
CA VAL A 82 5.14 -0.38 2.51
C VAL A 82 4.73 -1.82 2.79
N VAL A 83 3.47 -2.02 3.15
CA VAL A 83 2.87 -3.34 3.33
C VAL A 83 1.86 -3.59 2.22
N ARG A 84 2.07 -4.68 1.48
CA ARG A 84 1.18 -5.14 0.42
C ARG A 84 0.42 -6.36 0.92
N ARG A 85 -0.90 -6.26 0.98
CA ARG A 85 -1.80 -7.32 1.43
C ARG A 85 -2.66 -7.85 0.30
N ARG A 86 -2.60 -9.15 0.08
CA ARG A 86 -3.46 -9.90 -0.83
C ARG A 86 -4.50 -10.64 0.00
N VAL A 87 -5.76 -10.26 -0.20
CA VAL A 87 -6.93 -10.81 0.47
C VAL A 87 -7.96 -11.15 -0.61
N TYR A 88 -8.57 -12.33 -0.54
CA TYR A 88 -9.71 -12.66 -1.39
C TYR A 88 -10.96 -11.97 -0.86
N ALA A 89 -11.79 -11.43 -1.76
CA ALA A 89 -12.99 -10.69 -1.37
C ALA A 89 -13.88 -11.46 -0.37
N ARG A 90 -14.07 -12.77 -0.56
CA ARG A 90 -14.87 -13.63 0.34
C ARG A 90 -14.43 -13.63 1.81
N PHE A 91 -13.19 -13.27 2.11
CA PHE A 91 -12.68 -13.23 3.47
C PHE A 91 -12.81 -11.85 4.13
N LEU A 92 -13.08 -10.80 3.34
CA LEU A 92 -13.19 -9.42 3.85
C LEU A 92 -14.29 -9.27 4.92
N ASP A 93 -14.16 -8.26 5.76
CA ASP A 93 -15.12 -7.93 6.80
C ASP A 93 -16.55 -7.82 6.27
N ALA A 94 -17.53 -8.27 7.05
CA ALA A 94 -18.95 -8.26 6.69
C ALA A 94 -19.48 -6.89 6.26
N VAL A 95 -18.91 -5.79 6.76
CA VAL A 95 -19.31 -4.42 6.41
C VAL A 95 -19.15 -4.10 4.92
N ASN A 96 -18.30 -4.83 4.20
CA ASN A 96 -18.08 -4.62 2.77
C ASN A 96 -19.25 -5.05 1.87
N PHE A 97 -20.18 -5.85 2.39
CA PHE A 97 -21.22 -6.52 1.62
C PHE A 97 -22.61 -6.09 2.08
N VAL A 98 -23.58 -5.94 1.16
CA VAL A 98 -24.94 -5.50 1.52
C VAL A 98 -25.63 -6.51 2.45
N ALA A 99 -25.43 -7.80 2.19
CA ALA A 99 -25.99 -8.91 2.98
C ALA A 99 -25.11 -9.34 4.18
N GLY A 100 -24.00 -8.64 4.44
CA GLY A 100 -22.95 -9.12 5.35
C GLY A 100 -22.09 -10.22 4.71
N ASN A 101 -21.17 -10.79 5.49
CA ASN A 101 -20.29 -11.86 5.02
C ASN A 101 -20.08 -12.93 6.10
N PRO A 102 -20.68 -14.13 5.97
CA PRO A 102 -20.46 -15.24 6.89
C PRO A 102 -19.11 -15.93 6.69
N GLU A 103 -18.45 -15.73 5.55
CA GLU A 103 -17.12 -16.28 5.24
C GLU A 103 -15.98 -15.33 5.66
N ALA A 104 -16.30 -14.23 6.35
CA ALA A 104 -15.30 -13.29 6.84
C ALA A 104 -14.29 -13.99 7.74
N ASP A 105 -13.01 -13.90 7.38
CA ASP A 105 -11.92 -14.55 8.09
C ASP A 105 -10.70 -13.60 8.09
N PRO A 106 -10.43 -12.90 9.21
CA PRO A 106 -9.37 -11.90 9.29
C PRO A 106 -7.95 -12.49 9.22
N GLU A 107 -7.79 -13.82 9.29
CA GLU A 107 -6.48 -14.49 9.22
C GLU A 107 -6.07 -14.83 7.78
N GLN A 108 -6.99 -14.74 6.81
CA GLN A 108 -6.75 -15.13 5.42
C GLN A 108 -6.14 -13.99 4.59
N GLU A 109 -4.84 -13.77 4.77
CA GLU A 109 -4.07 -12.84 3.95
C GLU A 109 -2.68 -13.37 3.56
N LEU A 110 -2.16 -12.87 2.45
CA LEU A 110 -0.74 -12.93 2.13
C LEU A 110 -0.17 -11.51 2.19
N THR A 111 0.85 -11.34 3.03
CA THR A 111 1.42 -10.03 3.33
C THR A 111 2.90 -9.97 2.96
N ASP A 112 3.26 -8.97 2.16
CA ASP A 112 4.64 -8.66 1.79
C ASP A 112 5.02 -7.29 2.40
N ARG A 113 6.18 -7.19 3.06
CA ARG A 113 6.66 -5.94 3.68
C ARG A 113 7.94 -5.46 3.00
N TRP A 114 7.97 -4.16 2.70
CA TRP A 114 9.04 -3.49 1.96
C TRP A 114 9.37 -2.16 2.62
N VAL A 115 10.53 -1.63 2.30
CA VAL A 115 10.98 -0.29 2.72
C VAL A 115 11.21 0.56 1.48
N VAL A 116 10.82 1.83 1.53
CA VAL A 116 11.15 2.79 0.48
C VAL A 116 12.66 3.04 0.50
N GLU A 117 13.35 2.56 -0.53
CA GLU A 117 14.78 2.79 -0.73
C GLU A 117 15.01 4.17 -1.34
N GLN A 118 14.19 4.52 -2.35
CA GLN A 118 14.36 5.76 -3.08
C GLN A 118 13.06 6.22 -3.74
N MET A 119 12.83 7.52 -3.78
CA MET A 119 11.87 8.13 -4.72
C MET A 119 12.51 8.27 -6.11
N SER A 120 12.00 7.54 -7.09
CA SER A 120 12.56 7.50 -8.45
C SER A 120 11.98 8.57 -9.36
N LEU A 121 10.73 8.96 -9.14
CA LEU A 121 10.05 9.96 -9.93
C LEU A 121 9.02 10.71 -9.09
N LEU A 122 8.97 12.04 -9.25
CA LEU A 122 7.90 12.87 -8.73
C LEU A 122 7.42 13.81 -9.83
N THR A 123 6.14 13.74 -10.16
CA THR A 123 5.48 14.65 -11.11
C THR A 123 4.23 15.24 -10.46
N ALA A 124 3.59 16.19 -11.13
CA ALA A 124 2.31 16.72 -10.68
C ALA A 124 1.17 15.68 -10.62
N MET A 125 1.30 14.55 -11.31
CA MET A 125 0.23 13.53 -11.44
C MET A 125 0.50 12.27 -10.64
N THR A 126 1.77 11.86 -10.53
CA THR A 126 2.19 10.62 -9.88
C THR A 126 3.54 10.76 -9.18
N ALA A 127 3.78 9.91 -8.19
CA ALA A 127 5.07 9.66 -7.59
C ALA A 127 5.41 8.17 -7.67
N SER A 128 6.65 7.84 -7.96
CA SER A 128 7.15 6.46 -8.03
C SER A 128 8.31 6.25 -7.06
N PHE A 129 8.32 5.07 -6.44
CA PHE A 129 9.26 4.66 -5.42
C PHE A 129 9.88 3.31 -5.78
N VAL A 130 11.19 3.21 -5.58
CA VAL A 130 11.90 1.94 -5.55
C VAL A 130 11.85 1.42 -4.12
N LEU A 131 11.47 0.16 -3.97
CA LEU A 131 11.38 -0.50 -2.69
C LEU A 131 12.49 -1.55 -2.54
N ALA A 132 12.88 -1.82 -1.29
CA ALA A 132 13.83 -2.87 -0.93
C ALA A 132 13.28 -3.75 0.18
N THR A 133 13.91 -4.90 0.40
CA THR A 133 13.55 -5.74 1.54
C THR A 133 14.02 -5.09 2.85
N PRO A 134 13.30 -5.26 3.97
CA PRO A 134 13.65 -4.59 5.24
C PRO A 134 15.05 -4.90 5.79
N THR A 135 15.67 -6.00 5.34
CA THR A 135 17.00 -6.46 5.81
C THR A 135 18.17 -5.77 5.11
N GLU A 136 17.92 -4.91 4.13
CA GLU A 136 18.96 -4.28 3.29
C GLU A 136 19.25 -2.81 3.61
N THR A 137 18.55 -2.23 4.59
CA THR A 137 18.67 -0.83 5.03
C THR A 137 19.21 -0.74 6.44
#